data_AF-A0A944NXP9-F1
#
_entry.id   AF-A0A944NXP9-F1
#
_cell.length_a   1.000
_cell.length_b   1.000
_cell.length_c   1.000
_cell.angle_alpha   90.00
_cell.angle_beta   90.00
_cell.angle_gamma   90.00
#
_symmetry.space_group_name_H-M   'P 1'
#
loop_
_entity.id
_entity.type
_entity.pdbx_description
1 polymer ?
#
loop_
_entity_poly.entity_id
_entity_poly.type
_entity_poly.pdbx_seq_one_letter_code
_entity_poly.pdbx_strand_id
1 'polypeptide(L)'
;MPYEKETDGRRFGPAPVWTNRNDDVPTVPAIPTVRNVDHVAYTVADLDASVAFFTDVLGAELLYRIGPLELDAGFFSTQLNVHGSGTIEQAMLRLGPTDNIELFSYQVPGSATVPPRNSDVGGHHLAFYVDDVDAAVAYLRSVPGVRVLGEPETITDGPIAGDRWVYFTTPIGIQMEVLNMPDGTMPYEHETTARRCPGGPFAWTNRP
;
A
#
# COMPACT_ATOMS: atom_id res chain seq x y z
N MET A 1 -1.22 -13.37 14.81
CA MET A 1 -1.47 -14.53 13.92
C MET A 1 -0.31 -15.53 14.00
N PRO A 2 -0.47 -16.80 13.60
CA PRO A 2 0.62 -17.79 13.62
C PRO A 2 1.89 -17.34 12.89
N TYR A 3 1.76 -16.67 11.73
CA TYR A 3 2.89 -16.16 10.95
C TYR A 3 3.68 -15.04 11.65
N GLU A 4 3.05 -14.25 12.53
CA GLU A 4 3.72 -13.16 13.26
C GLU A 4 4.68 -13.68 14.36
N LYS A 5 4.68 -14.99 14.64
CA LYS A 5 5.60 -15.61 15.61
C LYS A 5 6.95 -15.96 15.02
N GLU A 6 7.05 -16.05 13.70
CA GLU A 6 8.24 -16.57 12.99
C GLU A 6 9.02 -15.47 12.26
N THR A 7 8.52 -14.23 12.27
CA THR A 7 9.18 -13.07 11.68
C THR A 7 9.60 -12.08 12.77
N ASP A 8 10.76 -11.44 12.63
CA ASP A 8 11.23 -10.39 13.54
C ASP A 8 10.31 -9.14 13.57
N GLY A 9 9.41 -9.00 12.59
CA GLY A 9 8.39 -7.94 12.47
C GLY A 9 7.15 -8.11 13.36
N ARG A 10 7.32 -8.42 14.66
CA ARG A 10 6.21 -8.64 15.60
C ARG A 10 5.40 -7.35 15.82
N ARG A 11 4.20 -7.25 15.22
CA ARG A 11 3.30 -6.09 15.34
C ARG A 11 2.51 -6.03 16.66
N PHE A 12 2.28 -7.18 17.31
CA PHE A 12 1.47 -7.25 18.53
C PHE A 12 2.32 -7.08 19.80
N GLY A 13 2.68 -5.84 20.11
CA GLY A 13 2.98 -5.37 21.46
C GLY A 13 1.75 -4.65 22.07
N PRO A 14 1.71 -4.35 23.38
CA PRO A 14 0.74 -3.41 23.91
C PRO A 14 1.00 -2.04 23.27
N ALA A 15 0.32 -1.75 22.15
CA ALA A 15 0.32 -0.43 21.57
C ALA A 15 -0.39 0.52 22.54
N PRO A 16 0.15 1.73 22.80
CA PRO A 16 -0.63 2.76 23.48
C PRO A 16 -1.94 2.97 22.73
N VAL A 17 -3.00 3.38 23.45
CA VAL A 17 -4.30 3.68 22.82
C VAL A 17 -4.07 4.75 21.76
N TRP A 18 -4.15 4.34 20.50
CA TRP A 18 -4.05 5.27 19.38
C TRP A 18 -5.38 6.00 19.25
N THR A 19 -5.32 7.32 19.22
CA THR A 19 -6.45 8.19 18.93
C THR A 19 -6.16 8.97 17.66
N ASN A 20 -7.16 9.15 16.80
CA ASN A 20 -7.07 9.99 15.60
C ASN A 20 -6.78 11.48 15.90
N ARG A 21 -6.70 11.86 17.19
CA ARG A 21 -6.55 13.22 17.66
C ARG A 21 -5.80 13.27 18.99
N ASN A 22 -4.95 14.28 19.15
CA ASN A 22 -4.25 14.62 20.39
C ASN A 22 -4.78 15.95 20.98
N ASP A 23 -6.02 16.33 20.69
CA ASP A 23 -6.60 17.66 20.98
C ASP A 23 -7.60 17.68 22.16
N ASP A 24 -7.62 16.64 22.98
CA ASP A 24 -8.55 16.47 24.14
C ASP A 24 -10.05 16.54 23.77
N VAL A 25 -10.41 16.44 22.48
CA VAL A 25 -11.80 16.46 22.03
C VAL A 25 -12.43 15.07 22.20
N PRO A 26 -13.65 14.96 22.77
CA PRO A 26 -14.36 13.70 22.89
C PRO A 26 -14.52 13.01 21.52
N THR A 27 -14.08 11.76 21.42
CA THR A 27 -14.16 10.97 20.18
C THR A 27 -15.62 10.67 19.82
N VAL A 28 -16.06 11.19 18.67
CA VAL A 28 -17.34 10.90 17.97
C VAL A 28 -17.29 9.46 17.40
N PRO A 29 -18.41 8.76 17.09
CA PRO A 29 -18.39 7.32 16.84
C PRO A 29 -17.38 6.89 15.76
N ALA A 30 -16.30 6.28 16.24
CA ALA A 30 -15.41 5.44 15.45
C ALA A 30 -15.92 4.00 15.50
N ILE A 31 -15.44 3.15 14.59
CA ILE A 31 -15.67 1.70 14.70
C ILE A 31 -15.21 1.25 16.10
N PRO A 32 -16.08 0.67 16.93
CA PRO A 32 -15.72 0.31 18.30
C PRO A 32 -14.48 -0.59 18.33
N THR A 33 -13.57 -0.31 19.26
CA THR A 33 -12.35 -1.11 19.52
C THR A 33 -11.31 -1.16 18.40
N VAL A 34 -11.46 -0.41 17.30
CA VAL A 34 -10.39 -0.28 16.29
C VAL A 34 -9.13 0.30 16.91
N ARG A 35 -7.99 -0.29 16.56
CA ARG A 35 -6.68 0.08 17.08
C ARG A 35 -5.74 0.64 16.02
N ASN A 36 -5.83 0.14 14.79
CA ASN A 36 -4.93 0.47 13.70
C ASN A 36 -5.50 -0.03 12.36
N VAL A 37 -4.91 0.44 11.26
CA VAL A 37 -5.07 -0.17 9.94
C VAL A 37 -4.28 -1.48 9.91
N ASP A 38 -4.92 -2.56 9.44
CA ASP A 38 -4.26 -3.86 9.34
C ASP A 38 -3.45 -3.98 8.05
N HIS A 39 -4.08 -3.76 6.89
CA HIS A 39 -3.48 -3.86 5.57
C HIS A 39 -4.23 -3.00 4.54
N VAL A 40 -3.66 -2.87 3.35
CA VAL A 40 -4.32 -2.38 2.14
C VAL A 40 -4.40 -3.53 1.13
N ALA A 41 -5.58 -3.76 0.56
CA ALA A 41 -5.82 -4.88 -0.34
C ALA A 41 -5.90 -4.42 -1.81
N TYR A 42 -5.28 -5.18 -2.72
CA TYR A 42 -5.37 -5.01 -4.17
C TYR A 42 -5.84 -6.29 -4.84
N THR A 43 -6.75 -6.15 -5.80
CA THR A 43 -7.06 -7.23 -6.74
C THR A 43 -6.11 -7.15 -7.92
N VAL A 44 -5.47 -8.27 -8.26
CA VAL A 44 -4.49 -8.39 -9.33
C VAL A 44 -4.86 -9.51 -10.29
N ALA A 45 -4.50 -9.34 -11.56
CA ALA A 45 -4.79 -10.34 -12.60
C ALA A 45 -3.93 -11.60 -12.43
N ASP A 46 -2.68 -11.43 -12.00
CA ASP A 46 -1.68 -12.49 -11.83
C ASP A 46 -0.99 -12.32 -10.48
N LEU A 47 -1.20 -13.27 -9.57
CA LEU A 47 -0.66 -13.20 -8.22
C LEU A 47 0.88 -13.38 -8.21
N ASP A 48 1.42 -14.22 -9.08
CA ASP A 48 2.85 -14.51 -9.14
C ASP A 48 3.62 -13.31 -9.66
N ALA A 49 3.17 -12.71 -10.76
CA ALA A 49 3.77 -11.49 -11.31
C ALA A 49 3.69 -10.34 -10.29
N SER A 50 2.59 -10.25 -9.55
CA SER A 50 2.41 -9.22 -8.53
C SER A 50 3.33 -9.42 -7.34
N VAL A 51 3.40 -10.63 -6.79
CA VAL A 51 4.34 -10.94 -5.71
C VAL A 51 5.77 -10.67 -6.14
N ALA A 52 6.19 -11.12 -7.33
CA ALA A 52 7.54 -10.88 -7.84
C ALA A 52 7.84 -9.38 -8.00
N PHE A 53 6.90 -8.58 -8.49
CA PHE A 53 7.11 -7.12 -8.58
C PHE A 53 7.29 -6.50 -7.19
N PHE A 54 6.44 -6.86 -6.22
CA PHE A 54 6.56 -6.33 -4.86
C PHE A 54 7.87 -6.79 -4.18
N THR A 55 8.30 -8.04 -4.35
CA THR A 55 9.52 -8.54 -3.70
C THR A 55 10.78 -8.05 -4.40
N ASP A 56 10.84 -8.14 -5.73
CA ASP A 56 12.09 -8.00 -6.48
C ASP A 56 12.36 -6.56 -6.90
N VAL A 57 11.30 -5.79 -7.16
CA VAL A 57 11.41 -4.38 -7.57
C VAL A 57 11.27 -3.45 -6.37
N LEU A 58 10.29 -3.73 -5.52
CA LEU A 58 10.00 -2.85 -4.38
C LEU A 58 10.75 -3.28 -3.12
N GLY A 59 11.18 -4.54 -2.97
CA GLY A 59 11.88 -5.00 -1.78
C GLY A 59 10.96 -5.42 -0.62
N ALA A 60 9.71 -5.77 -0.92
CA ALA A 60 8.75 -6.29 0.05
C ALA A 60 9.15 -7.69 0.55
N GLU A 61 8.71 -8.04 1.75
CA GLU A 61 8.79 -9.41 2.26
C GLU A 61 7.47 -10.14 2.04
N LEU A 62 7.51 -11.31 1.39
CA LEU A 62 6.36 -12.21 1.33
C LEU A 62 6.18 -12.90 2.68
N LEU A 63 5.05 -12.66 3.34
CA LEU A 63 4.72 -13.25 4.64
C LEU A 63 4.07 -14.63 4.50
N TYR A 64 3.05 -14.74 3.64
CA TYR A 64 2.37 -16.01 3.36
C TYR A 64 1.56 -15.96 2.08
N ARG A 65 1.12 -17.15 1.63
CA ARG A 65 0.15 -17.34 0.55
C ARG A 65 -1.00 -18.24 1.00
N ILE A 66 -2.17 -18.04 0.42
CA ILE A 66 -3.37 -18.88 0.62
C ILE A 66 -3.95 -19.24 -0.74
N GLY A 67 -4.36 -20.50 -0.90
CA GLY A 67 -5.04 -21.01 -2.07
C GLY A 67 -4.15 -21.83 -3.02
N PRO A 68 -4.68 -22.18 -4.21
CA PRO A 68 -6.02 -21.84 -4.69
C PRO A 68 -7.15 -22.43 -3.84
N LEU A 69 -8.19 -21.63 -3.58
CA LEU A 69 -9.41 -22.05 -2.87
C LEU A 69 -10.60 -21.95 -3.82
N GLU A 70 -11.28 -23.07 -4.05
CA GLU A 70 -12.58 -23.12 -4.71
C GLU A 70 -13.68 -22.77 -3.72
N LEU A 71 -14.48 -21.75 -4.03
CA LEU A 71 -15.53 -21.23 -3.16
C LEU A 71 -16.87 -21.16 -3.89
N ASP A 72 -17.95 -21.48 -3.16
CA ASP A 72 -19.29 -21.45 -3.71
C ASP A 72 -19.86 -20.02 -3.79
N ALA A 73 -20.98 -19.87 -4.50
CA ALA A 73 -21.60 -18.57 -4.70
C ALA A 73 -22.18 -17.95 -3.41
N GLY A 74 -22.54 -18.78 -2.43
CA GLY A 74 -22.98 -18.30 -1.13
C GLY A 74 -21.83 -17.62 -0.39
N PHE A 75 -20.64 -18.20 -0.44
CA PHE A 75 -19.44 -17.64 0.18
C PHE A 75 -18.99 -16.34 -0.51
N PHE A 76 -18.87 -16.35 -1.84
CA PHE A 76 -18.48 -15.14 -2.57
C PHE A 76 -19.44 -13.98 -2.32
N SER A 77 -20.75 -14.22 -2.36
CA SER A 77 -21.75 -13.16 -2.15
C SER A 77 -21.78 -12.65 -0.72
N THR A 78 -21.74 -13.55 0.28
CA THR A 78 -21.93 -13.16 1.68
C THR A 78 -20.65 -12.62 2.33
N GLN A 79 -19.48 -13.17 1.99
CA GLN A 79 -18.21 -12.81 2.64
C GLN A 79 -17.38 -11.84 1.80
N LEU A 80 -17.42 -11.95 0.47
CA LEU A 80 -16.55 -11.17 -0.43
C LEU A 80 -17.30 -10.13 -1.26
N ASN A 81 -18.64 -10.10 -1.19
CA ASN A 81 -19.49 -9.27 -2.02
C ASN A 81 -19.21 -9.42 -3.53
N VAL A 82 -18.95 -10.66 -3.96
CA VAL A 82 -18.69 -11.03 -5.36
C VAL A 82 -19.82 -11.94 -5.84
N HIS A 83 -20.27 -11.76 -7.08
CA HIS A 83 -21.31 -12.60 -7.66
C HIS A 83 -20.72 -13.84 -8.34
N GLY A 84 -21.35 -15.01 -8.15
CA GLY A 84 -20.95 -16.27 -8.76
C GLY A 84 -20.02 -17.10 -7.88
N SER A 85 -19.50 -18.20 -8.41
CA SER A 85 -18.53 -19.10 -7.78
C SER A 85 -17.22 -19.09 -8.57
N GLY A 86 -16.14 -19.59 -7.96
CA GLY A 86 -14.84 -19.68 -8.60
C GLY A 86 -13.68 -19.85 -7.62
N THR A 87 -12.50 -19.47 -8.07
CA THR A 87 -11.25 -19.68 -7.34
C THR A 87 -10.67 -18.37 -6.82
N ILE A 88 -10.10 -18.39 -5.62
CA ILE A 88 -9.25 -17.30 -5.12
C ILE A 88 -7.85 -17.79 -4.78
N GLU A 89 -6.87 -16.94 -5.06
CA GLU A 89 -5.51 -17.03 -4.53
C GLU A 89 -5.15 -15.72 -3.85
N GLN A 90 -4.37 -15.79 -2.78
CA GLN A 90 -4.01 -14.63 -1.98
C GLN A 90 -2.53 -14.67 -1.57
N ALA A 91 -1.91 -13.49 -1.49
CA ALA A 91 -0.61 -13.29 -0.85
C ALA A 91 -0.67 -12.12 0.14
N MET A 92 0.06 -12.24 1.25
CA MET A 92 0.30 -11.13 2.18
C MET A 92 1.76 -10.73 2.12
N LEU A 93 2.02 -9.45 1.90
CA LEU A 93 3.36 -8.85 1.76
C LEU A 93 3.56 -7.77 2.82
N ARG A 94 4.80 -7.59 3.26
CA ARG A 94 5.23 -6.50 4.15
C ARG A 94 6.11 -5.51 3.39
N LEU A 95 5.74 -4.23 3.43
CA LEU A 95 6.55 -3.09 3.04
C LEU A 95 7.06 -2.37 4.30
N GLY A 96 8.38 -2.17 4.37
CA GLY A 96 9.00 -1.57 5.56
C GLY A 96 8.70 -2.35 6.85
N PRO A 97 8.74 -1.69 8.02
CA PRO A 97 8.56 -2.38 9.30
C PRO A 97 7.09 -2.74 9.57
N THR A 98 6.15 -2.02 8.99
CA THR A 98 4.74 -2.10 9.39
C THR A 98 3.76 -2.19 8.26
N ASP A 99 3.99 -1.80 7.02
CA ASP A 99 2.88 -1.70 6.07
C ASP A 99 2.58 -3.03 5.40
N ASN A 100 1.33 -3.49 5.47
CA ASN A 100 0.91 -4.76 4.88
C ASN A 100 0.12 -4.54 3.61
N ILE A 101 0.48 -5.29 2.57
CA ILE A 101 -0.26 -5.35 1.31
C ILE A 101 -0.83 -6.76 1.16
N GLU A 102 -2.16 -6.83 1.01
CA GLU A 102 -2.87 -8.06 0.69
C GLU A 102 -3.19 -8.09 -0.81
N LEU A 103 -2.76 -9.12 -1.51
CA LEU A 103 -3.04 -9.31 -2.92
C LEU A 103 -4.03 -10.45 -3.11
N PHE A 104 -5.05 -10.23 -3.94
CA PHE A 104 -5.99 -11.27 -4.36
C PHE A 104 -5.99 -11.43 -5.88
N SER A 105 -5.95 -12.67 -6.35
CA SER A 105 -6.32 -13.03 -7.72
C SER A 105 -7.62 -13.83 -7.70
N TYR A 106 -8.59 -13.38 -8.50
CA TYR A 106 -9.91 -13.98 -8.61
C TYR A 106 -10.11 -14.60 -9.99
N GLN A 107 -10.54 -15.86 -10.02
CA GLN A 107 -11.04 -16.53 -11.21
C GLN A 107 -12.55 -16.71 -11.08
N VAL A 108 -13.30 -15.63 -11.33
CA VAL A 108 -14.77 -15.61 -11.27
C VAL A 108 -15.36 -14.99 -12.54
N PRO A 109 -16.58 -15.40 -12.95
CA PRO A 109 -17.21 -14.86 -14.16
C PRO A 109 -17.48 -13.36 -14.06
N GLY A 110 -17.10 -12.61 -15.09
CA GLY A 110 -17.41 -11.17 -15.22
C GLY A 110 -16.43 -10.24 -14.50
N SER A 111 -15.32 -10.74 -13.95
CA SER A 111 -14.25 -9.90 -13.41
C SER A 111 -13.71 -8.92 -14.44
N ALA A 112 -13.57 -7.66 -14.03
CA ALA A 112 -12.85 -6.67 -14.82
C ALA A 112 -11.34 -6.96 -14.78
N THR A 113 -10.69 -6.90 -15.94
CA THR A 113 -9.24 -7.09 -16.07
C THR A 113 -8.49 -5.78 -16.31
N VAL A 114 -9.22 -4.66 -16.42
CA VAL A 114 -8.67 -3.33 -16.59
C VAL A 114 -8.88 -2.56 -15.29
N PRO A 115 -7.81 -2.07 -14.64
CA PRO A 115 -7.92 -1.28 -13.42
C PRO A 115 -8.60 0.08 -13.69
N PRO A 116 -9.28 0.66 -12.69
CA PRO A 116 -9.85 2.01 -12.81
C PRO A 116 -8.74 3.04 -13.06
N ARG A 117 -9.05 4.10 -13.83
CA ARG A 117 -8.15 5.25 -13.97
C ARG A 117 -8.07 6.00 -12.64
N ASN A 118 -7.03 6.80 -12.45
CA ASN A 118 -6.92 7.68 -11.27
C ASN A 118 -8.14 8.59 -11.04
N SER A 119 -8.85 8.97 -12.11
CA SER A 119 -10.07 9.79 -12.04
C SER A 119 -11.35 9.01 -11.76
N ASP A 120 -11.32 7.68 -11.90
CA ASP A 120 -12.51 6.85 -11.80
C ASP A 120 -12.79 6.52 -10.34
N VAL A 121 -14.05 6.24 -10.00
CA VAL A 121 -14.42 5.80 -8.65
C VAL A 121 -13.70 4.49 -8.32
N GLY A 122 -13.00 4.47 -7.18
CA GLY A 122 -12.16 3.35 -6.78
C GLY A 122 -10.76 3.38 -7.41
N GLY A 123 -10.46 4.36 -8.26
CA GLY A 123 -9.09 4.69 -8.69
C GLY A 123 -8.21 4.99 -7.50
N HIS A 124 -6.98 4.48 -7.53
CA HIS A 124 -6.06 4.53 -6.39
C HIS A 124 -4.62 4.44 -6.87
N HIS A 125 -3.69 4.80 -6.00
CA HIS A 125 -2.26 4.52 -6.16
C HIS A 125 -1.62 4.21 -4.80
N LEU A 126 -0.46 3.55 -4.83
CA LEU A 126 0.39 3.37 -3.66
C LEU A 126 1.57 4.35 -3.73
N ALA A 127 1.74 5.17 -2.70
CA ALA A 127 2.76 6.21 -2.66
C ALA A 127 3.92 5.85 -1.73
N PHE A 128 5.15 6.05 -2.24
CA PHE A 128 6.39 5.78 -1.53
C PHE A 128 7.12 7.09 -1.24
N TYR A 129 7.38 7.32 0.03
CA TYR A 129 8.26 8.40 0.46
C TYR A 129 9.71 7.97 0.29
N VAL A 130 10.48 8.72 -0.49
CA VAL A 130 11.89 8.43 -0.80
C VAL A 130 12.76 9.62 -0.39
N ASP A 131 14.04 9.39 -0.12
CA ASP A 131 14.98 10.47 0.19
C ASP A 131 15.38 11.28 -1.06
N ASP A 132 15.44 10.61 -2.21
CA ASP A 132 15.83 11.20 -3.49
C ASP A 132 14.91 10.69 -4.62
N VAL A 133 14.03 11.57 -5.09
CA VAL A 133 13.05 11.27 -6.15
C VAL A 133 13.76 11.02 -7.48
N ASP A 134 14.83 11.73 -7.77
CA ASP A 134 15.55 11.61 -9.04
C ASP A 134 16.29 10.26 -9.12
N ALA A 135 16.91 9.84 -8.02
CA ALA A 135 17.52 8.50 -7.91
C ALA A 135 16.46 7.38 -8.02
N ALA A 136 15.33 7.52 -7.32
CA ALA A 136 14.23 6.54 -7.40
C ALA A 136 13.68 6.43 -8.82
N VAL A 137 13.50 7.55 -9.53
CA VAL A 137 13.03 7.58 -10.92
C VAL A 137 14.04 6.94 -11.87
N ALA A 138 15.34 7.18 -11.69
CA ALA A 138 16.37 6.54 -12.48
C ALA A 138 16.30 5.00 -12.34
N TYR A 139 16.13 4.50 -11.12
CA TYR A 139 15.91 3.06 -10.87
C TYR A 139 14.62 2.56 -11.55
N LEU A 140 13.48 3.23 -11.32
CA LEU A 140 12.18 2.81 -11.87
C LEU A 140 12.18 2.77 -13.40
N ARG A 141 12.87 3.71 -14.06
CA ARG A 141 13.03 3.71 -15.53
C ARG A 141 13.83 2.52 -16.05
N SER A 142 14.66 1.89 -15.21
CA SER A 142 15.42 0.69 -15.57
C SER A 142 14.63 -0.61 -15.45
N VAL A 143 13.48 -0.58 -14.75
CA VAL A 143 12.66 -1.77 -14.49
C VAL A 143 11.77 -2.07 -15.70
N PRO A 144 11.85 -3.28 -16.30
CA PRO A 144 11.01 -3.65 -17.43
C PRO A 144 9.50 -3.52 -17.13
N GLY A 145 8.76 -2.90 -18.05
CA GLY A 145 7.31 -2.73 -17.93
C GLY A 145 6.86 -1.58 -17.02
N VAL A 146 7.79 -0.96 -16.26
CA VAL A 146 7.50 0.28 -15.52
C VAL A 146 7.55 1.47 -16.47
N ARG A 147 6.59 2.39 -16.33
CA ARG A 147 6.53 3.64 -17.09
C ARG A 147 6.30 4.82 -16.16
N VAL A 148 7.34 5.64 -15.99
CA VAL A 148 7.26 6.92 -15.27
C VAL A 148 6.45 7.93 -16.08
N LEU A 149 5.53 8.62 -15.43
CA LEU A 149 4.59 9.55 -16.05
C LEU A 149 5.16 10.98 -16.02
N GLY A 150 6.03 11.29 -16.98
CA GLY A 150 6.68 12.59 -17.10
C GLY A 150 8.01 12.67 -16.34
N GLU A 151 8.34 13.88 -15.88
CA GLU A 151 9.49 14.18 -15.03
C GLU A 151 9.00 14.54 -13.62
N PRO A 152 9.84 14.40 -12.58
CA PRO A 152 9.47 14.82 -11.24
C PRO A 152 9.10 16.31 -11.14
N GLU A 153 7.92 16.57 -10.61
CA GLU A 153 7.35 17.90 -10.47
C GLU A 153 7.45 18.34 -9.01
N THR A 154 7.75 19.62 -8.78
CA THR A 154 7.76 20.22 -7.45
C THR A 154 6.61 21.19 -7.32
N ILE A 155 5.76 20.98 -6.32
CA ILE A 155 4.64 21.86 -6.01
C ILE A 155 5.18 23.14 -5.35
N THR A 156 4.82 24.31 -5.88
CA THR A 156 5.39 25.59 -5.43
C THR A 156 4.48 26.41 -4.51
N ASP A 157 3.23 26.00 -4.29
CA ASP A 157 2.25 26.75 -3.49
C ASP A 157 1.24 25.82 -2.79
N GLY A 158 0.58 26.32 -1.74
CA GLY A 158 -0.44 25.62 -0.99
C GLY A 158 0.07 24.71 0.14
N PRO A 159 -0.81 23.89 0.75
CA PRO A 159 -0.53 23.11 1.96
C PRO A 159 0.42 21.91 1.74
N ILE A 160 0.93 21.73 0.52
CA ILE A 160 1.94 20.74 0.14
C ILE A 160 3.07 21.38 -0.70
N ALA A 161 3.23 22.71 -0.62
CA ALA A 161 4.36 23.38 -1.26
C ALA A 161 5.69 22.78 -0.79
N GLY A 162 6.56 22.46 -1.74
CA GLY A 162 7.82 21.74 -1.52
C GLY A 162 7.77 20.26 -1.93
N ASP A 163 6.58 19.67 -2.09
CA ASP A 163 6.44 18.26 -2.47
C ASP A 163 6.98 18.01 -3.87
N ARG A 164 7.99 17.14 -3.98
CA ARG A 164 8.56 16.68 -5.23
C ARG A 164 8.04 15.28 -5.49
N TRP A 165 7.32 15.06 -6.58
CA TRP A 165 6.59 13.81 -6.80
C TRP A 165 6.56 13.41 -8.27
N VAL A 166 6.29 12.12 -8.54
CA VAL A 166 5.93 11.62 -9.86
C VAL A 166 5.18 10.28 -9.77
N TYR A 167 4.19 10.10 -10.64
CA TYR A 167 3.52 8.81 -10.81
C TYR A 167 4.26 7.88 -11.77
N PHE A 168 4.06 6.58 -11.60
CA PHE A 168 4.47 5.56 -12.55
C PHE A 168 3.44 4.44 -12.62
N THR A 169 3.31 3.80 -13.80
CA THR A 169 2.49 2.59 -13.96
C THR A 169 3.35 1.35 -13.93
N THR A 170 2.83 0.27 -13.36
CA THR A 170 3.52 -1.02 -13.23
C THR A 170 2.94 -2.07 -14.18
N PRO A 171 3.70 -3.13 -14.53
CA PRO A 171 3.18 -4.22 -15.36
C PRO A 171 2.06 -5.03 -14.68
N ILE A 172 1.93 -4.92 -13.35
CA ILE A 172 0.91 -5.62 -12.55
C ILE A 172 -0.40 -4.83 -12.45
N GLY A 173 -0.50 -3.70 -13.14
CA GLY A 173 -1.73 -2.89 -13.22
C GLY A 173 -1.96 -1.94 -12.05
N ILE A 174 -1.05 -1.86 -11.08
CA ILE A 174 -1.13 -0.92 -9.96
C ILE A 174 -0.38 0.36 -10.35
N GLN A 175 -1.05 1.51 -10.27
CA GLN A 175 -0.38 2.80 -10.37
C GLN A 175 0.25 3.17 -9.04
N MET A 176 1.43 3.77 -9.07
CA MET A 176 2.21 4.08 -7.88
C MET A 176 2.85 5.47 -8.00
N GLU A 177 3.29 6.01 -6.86
CA GLU A 177 3.92 7.33 -6.73
C GLU A 177 5.23 7.22 -5.96
N VAL A 178 6.23 7.99 -6.36
CA VAL A 178 7.36 8.32 -5.48
C VAL A 178 7.32 9.81 -5.20
N LEU A 179 7.56 10.18 -3.95
CA LEU A 179 7.57 11.59 -3.54
C LEU A 179 8.56 11.85 -2.40
N ASN A 180 8.97 13.11 -2.28
CA ASN A 180 9.82 13.60 -1.19
C ASN A 180 9.43 15.03 -0.80
N MET A 181 9.53 15.31 0.51
CA MET A 181 9.50 16.65 1.08
C MET A 181 10.91 16.98 1.58
N PRO A 182 11.61 17.97 1.01
CA PRO A 182 13.02 18.22 1.31
C PRO A 182 13.34 18.56 2.77
N ASP A 183 12.40 19.13 3.52
CA ASP A 183 12.56 19.47 4.94
C ASP A 183 12.13 18.34 5.90
N GLY A 184 11.66 17.22 5.35
CA GLY A 184 11.16 16.07 6.10
C GLY A 184 9.82 16.32 6.82
N THR A 185 9.21 17.49 6.65
CA THR A 185 7.93 17.86 7.27
C THR A 185 6.90 18.16 6.20
N MET A 186 5.81 17.39 6.15
CA MET A 186 4.70 17.76 5.26
C MET A 186 4.11 19.10 5.74
N PRO A 187 3.63 20.02 4.87
CA PRO A 187 3.26 21.34 5.38
C PRO A 187 2.02 21.33 6.28
N TYR A 188 1.16 20.30 6.20
CA TYR A 188 0.11 20.08 7.20
C TYR A 188 0.65 19.84 8.62
N GLU A 189 1.91 19.44 8.79
CA GLU A 189 2.54 19.21 10.10
C GLU A 189 2.82 20.51 10.86
N HIS A 190 2.84 21.65 10.16
CA HIS A 190 2.92 22.97 10.78
C HIS A 190 1.61 23.37 11.47
N GLU A 191 0.48 22.94 10.92
CA GLU A 191 -0.86 23.34 11.39
C GLU A 191 -1.56 22.23 12.18
N THR A 192 -1.04 21.00 12.15
CA THR A 192 -1.62 19.83 12.83
C THR A 192 -0.58 19.11 13.68
N THR A 193 -1.05 18.27 14.61
CA THR A 193 -0.19 17.33 15.37
C THR A 193 0.05 16.01 14.64
N ALA A 194 -0.55 15.82 13.46
CA ALA A 194 -0.32 14.65 12.62
C ALA A 194 1.11 14.65 12.12
N ARG A 195 1.76 13.49 12.09
CA ARG A 195 3.12 13.32 11.56
C ARG A 195 3.13 12.12 10.64
N ARG A 196 3.83 12.23 9.51
CA ARG A 196 4.22 11.04 8.76
C ARG A 196 5.07 10.15 9.67
N CYS A 197 4.90 8.83 9.61
CA CYS A 197 5.75 7.91 10.36
C CYS A 197 7.22 8.20 9.96
N PRO A 198 8.06 8.71 10.88
CA PRO A 198 9.40 9.11 10.51
C PRO A 198 10.21 7.84 10.20
N GLY A 199 10.95 7.85 9.10
CA GLY A 199 11.86 6.77 8.68
C GLY A 199 13.07 6.57 9.61
N GLY A 200 12.95 6.81 10.92
CA GLY A 200 14.01 6.58 11.92
C GLY A 200 14.17 5.08 12.24
N PRO A 201 13.88 4.59 13.47
CA PRO A 201 13.90 3.15 13.75
C PRO A 201 12.86 2.35 12.95
N PHE A 202 12.01 3.05 12.19
CA PHE A 202 11.01 2.52 11.27
C PHE A 202 11.39 2.73 9.79
N ALA A 203 12.64 3.10 9.48
CA ALA A 203 13.11 3.19 8.10
C ALA A 203 12.96 1.86 7.39
N TRP A 204 12.49 1.91 6.16
CA TRP A 204 12.56 0.77 5.27
C TRP A 204 13.98 0.66 4.73
N THR A 205 14.62 -0.49 4.96
CA THR A 205 15.86 -0.87 4.28
C THR A 205 15.58 -2.08 3.42
N ASN A 206 16.01 -2.03 2.16
CA ASN A 206 15.95 -3.19 1.29
C ASN A 206 16.87 -4.29 1.86
N ARG A 207 16.47 -5.55 1.71
CA ARG A 207 17.37 -6.67 2.06
C ARG A 207 18.63 -6.61 1.17
N PRO A 208 19.81 -6.96 1.69
CA PRO A 208 21.03 -7.11 0.88
C PRO A 208 20.90 -8.24 -0.14
#